data_AF-A0A943RET1-F1
#
_entry.id   AF-A0A943RET1-F1
#
_cell.length_a   1.000
_cell.length_b   1.000
_cell.length_c   1.000
_cell.angle_alpha   90.00
_cell.angle_beta   90.00
_cell.angle_gamma   90.00
#
_symmetry.space_group_name_H-M   'P 1'
#
loop_
_entity.id
_entity.type
_entity.pdbx_description
1 polymer ?
#
loop_
_entity_poly.entity_id
_entity_poly.type
_entity_poly.pdbx_seq_one_letter_code
_entity_poly.pdbx_strand_id
1 'polypeptide(L)'
;MTFDICKGNPGALAFVMEAYERDMFTAEQCFQRMERAGITGDKLYMLWNDCCGRDVGLALETMMCMPTPEIVRHINYEQGRGLPITKN
;
A
#
# COMPACT_ATOMS: atom_id res chain seq x y z
N MET A 1 8.69 -12.07 10.29
CA MET A 1 7.70 -11.01 10.04
C MET A 1 7.99 -9.87 11.00
N THR A 2 8.47 -8.73 10.51
CA THR A 2 8.54 -7.50 11.31
C THR A 2 7.53 -6.52 10.71
N PHE A 3 6.79 -5.82 11.56
CA PHE A 3 5.80 -4.83 11.14
C PHE A 3 6.41 -3.43 10.98
N ASP A 4 7.73 -3.36 10.77
CA ASP A 4 8.49 -2.11 10.72
C ASP A 4 8.07 -1.21 9.54
N ILE A 5 7.55 -1.83 8.47
CA ILE A 5 6.94 -1.13 7.33
C ILE A 5 5.75 -0.25 7.76
N CYS A 6 5.10 -0.55 8.88
CA CYS A 6 3.96 0.23 9.37
C CYS A 6 4.38 1.54 10.04
N LYS A 7 5.64 1.69 10.48
CA LYS A 7 6.18 2.91 11.12
C LYS A 7 5.26 3.52 12.21
N GLY A 8 4.58 2.67 12.98
CA GLY A 8 3.66 3.09 14.04
C GLY A 8 2.29 3.59 13.57
N ASN A 9 2.01 3.61 12.26
CA ASN A 9 0.69 3.94 11.73
C ASN A 9 -0.28 2.73 11.91
N PRO A 10 -1.36 2.88 12.69
CA PRO A 10 -2.29 1.77 12.96
C PRO A 10 -3.12 1.37 11.74
N GLY A 11 -3.40 2.30 10.82
CA GLY A 11 -4.09 2.00 9.56
C GLY A 11 -3.21 1.20 8.60
N ALA A 12 -1.91 1.50 8.55
CA ALA A 12 -0.94 0.68 7.81
C ALA A 12 -0.84 -0.73 8.41
N LEU A 13 -0.85 -0.85 9.75
CA LEU A 13 -0.87 -2.15 10.42
C LEU A 13 -2.15 -2.95 10.08
N ALA A 14 -3.32 -2.30 10.11
CA ALA A 14 -4.58 -2.94 9.73
C ALA A 14 -4.53 -3.48 8.29
N PHE A 15 -4.03 -2.67 7.35
CA PHE A 15 -3.84 -3.11 5.97
C PHE A 15 -2.89 -4.31 5.87
N VAL A 16 -1.75 -4.25 6.54
CA VAL A 16 -0.75 -5.32 6.50
C VAL A 16 -1.33 -6.62 7.04
N MET A 17 -2.05 -6.58 8.17
CA MET A 17 -2.71 -7.75 8.75
C MET A 17 -3.75 -8.35 7.79
N GLU A 18 -4.63 -7.53 7.21
CA GLU A 18 -5.67 -7.99 6.29
C GLU A 18 -5.09 -8.59 5.00
N ALA A 19 -4.02 -8.01 4.46
CA ALA A 19 -3.30 -8.56 3.32
C ALA A 19 -2.67 -9.93 3.62
N TYR A 20 -2.03 -10.08 4.79
CA TYR A 20 -1.44 -11.36 5.20
C TYR A 20 -2.49 -12.45 5.45
N GLU A 21 -3.65 -12.10 6.02
CA GLU A 21 -4.77 -13.03 6.20
C GLU A 21 -5.32 -13.54 4.86
N ARG A 22 -5.29 -12.69 3.83
CA ARG A 22 -5.80 -13.03 2.50
C ARG A 22 -4.83 -13.90 1.69
N ASP A 23 -3.57 -13.49 1.58
CA ASP A 23 -2.53 -14.22 0.87
C ASP A 23 -1.16 -13.81 1.42
N MET A 24 -0.60 -14.65 2.29
CA MET A 24 0.67 -14.39 2.93
C MET A 24 1.84 -14.25 1.95
N PHE A 25 1.87 -15.03 0.88
CA PHE A 25 3.00 -15.06 -0.04
C PHE A 25 3.00 -13.82 -0.96
N THR A 26 1.83 -13.48 -1.49
CA THR A 26 1.64 -12.26 -2.29
C THR A 26 1.89 -11.01 -1.44
N ALA A 27 1.35 -10.97 -0.21
CA ALA A 27 1.52 -9.85 0.70
C ALA A 27 3.01 -9.59 1.01
N GLU A 28 3.78 -10.62 1.34
CA GLU A 28 5.21 -10.48 1.64
C GLU A 28 5.98 -9.89 0.45
N GLN A 29 5.74 -10.38 -0.77
CA GLN A 29 6.41 -9.83 -1.97
C GLN A 29 6.05 -8.36 -2.21
N CYS A 30 4.77 -8.02 -2.10
CA CYS A 30 4.31 -6.65 -2.27
C CYS A 30 4.90 -5.71 -1.22
N PHE A 31 4.90 -6.10 0.06
CA PHE A 31 5.42 -5.26 1.13
C PHE A 31 6.93 -5.10 1.07
N GLN A 32 7.69 -6.14 0.72
CA GLN A 32 9.13 -6.00 0.45
C GLN A 32 9.40 -5.02 -0.68
N ARG A 33 8.61 -5.06 -1.76
CA ARG A 33 8.72 -4.11 -2.87
C ARG A 33 8.43 -2.68 -2.40
N MET A 34 7.37 -2.46 -1.62
CA MET A 34 7.01 -1.14 -1.12
C MET A 34 8.04 -0.58 -0.13
N GLU A 35 8.57 -1.43 0.75
CA GLU A 35 9.63 -1.04 1.69
C GLU A 35 10.90 -0.59 0.95
N ARG A 36 11.35 -1.35 -0.06
CA ARG A 36 12.48 -0.96 -0.92
C ARG A 36 12.24 0.36 -1.67
N ALA A 37 10.99 0.69 -1.95
CA ALA A 37 10.59 1.95 -2.56
C ALA A 37 10.43 3.10 -1.55
N GLY A 38 10.57 2.85 -0.25
CA GLY A 38 10.32 3.84 0.80
C GLY A 38 8.83 4.18 1.00
N ILE A 39 7.92 3.33 0.51
CA ILE A 39 6.47 3.45 0.70
C ILE A 39 6.13 2.71 1.99
N THR A 40 6.17 3.42 3.11
CA THR A 40 5.98 2.89 4.47
C THR A 40 5.07 3.80 5.29
N GLY A 41 4.55 3.32 6.42
CA GLY A 41 3.74 4.11 7.36
C GLY A 41 2.57 4.82 6.69
N ASP A 42 2.52 6.14 6.83
CA ASP A 42 1.45 6.98 6.29
C ASP A 42 1.28 6.84 4.78
N LYS A 43 2.37 6.66 4.03
CA LYS A 43 2.30 6.46 2.57
C LYS A 43 1.67 5.13 2.21
N LEU A 44 1.99 4.08 2.98
CA LEU A 44 1.40 2.77 2.81
C LEU A 44 -0.09 2.79 3.18
N TYR A 45 -0.44 3.46 4.28
CA TYR A 45 -1.82 3.69 4.65
C TYR A 45 -2.57 4.49 3.58
N MET A 46 -1.99 5.55 3.04
CA MET A 46 -2.61 6.39 2.01
C MET A 46 -2.84 5.62 0.72
N LEU A 47 -1.89 4.78 0.28
CA LEU A 47 -2.08 3.88 -0.86
C LEU A 47 -3.32 3.01 -0.67
N TRP A 48 -3.44 2.33 0.46
CA TRP A 48 -4.58 1.46 0.71
C TRP A 48 -5.89 2.23 0.91
N ASN A 49 -5.87 3.29 1.73
CA ASN A 49 -7.07 4.02 2.15
C ASN A 49 -7.61 4.94 1.06
N ASP A 50 -6.78 5.86 0.56
CA ASP A 50 -7.21 6.92 -0.35
C ASP A 50 -7.17 6.43 -1.80
N CYS A 51 -6.07 5.78 -2.20
CA CYS A 51 -5.89 5.38 -3.59
C CYS A 51 -6.71 4.13 -3.93
N CYS A 52 -6.74 3.14 -3.04
CA CYS A 52 -7.42 1.86 -3.29
C CYS A 52 -8.78 1.72 -2.59
N GLY A 53 -9.27 2.75 -1.87
CA GLY A 53 -10.58 2.71 -1.22
C GLY A 53 -10.74 1.60 -0.18
N ARG A 54 -9.64 1.24 0.50
CA ARG A 54 -9.51 0.09 1.41
C ARG A 54 -9.71 -1.29 0.77
N ASP A 55 -9.78 -1.40 -0.56
CA ASP A 55 -9.80 -2.69 -1.23
C ASP A 55 -8.39 -3.32 -1.21
N VAL A 56 -8.19 -4.31 -0.34
CA VAL A 56 -6.93 -5.04 -0.22
C VAL A 56 -6.52 -5.73 -1.52
N GLY A 57 -7.49 -6.25 -2.29
CA GLY A 57 -7.21 -6.90 -3.57
C GLY A 57 -6.66 -5.91 -4.59
N LEU A 58 -7.29 -4.75 -4.71
CA LEU A 58 -6.81 -3.67 -5.57
C LEU A 58 -5.45 -3.15 -5.12
N ALA A 59 -5.22 -3.03 -3.80
CA ALA A 59 -3.94 -2.58 -3.27
C ALA A 59 -2.82 -3.57 -3.58
N LEU A 60 -3.04 -4.88 -3.38
CA LEU A 60 -2.07 -5.93 -3.73
C LEU A 60 -1.79 -5.95 -5.24
N GLU A 61 -2.83 -5.89 -6.08
CA GLU A 61 -2.69 -5.81 -7.54
C GLU A 61 -1.88 -4.57 -7.97
N THR A 62 -2.18 -3.41 -7.39
CA THR A 62 -1.44 -2.16 -7.63
C THR A 62 0.03 -2.32 -7.25
N MET A 63 0.29 -2.83 -6.04
CA MET A 63 1.65 -3.08 -5.54
C MET A 63 2.40 -4.16 -6.33
N MET A 64 1.72 -4.99 -7.13
CA MET A 64 2.36 -5.99 -7.97
C MET A 64 2.61 -5.47 -9.38
N CYS A 65 1.60 -4.84 -9.99
CA CYS A 65 1.56 -4.58 -11.42
C CYS A 65 1.87 -3.12 -11.79
N MET A 66 1.54 -2.15 -10.93
CA MET A 66 1.76 -0.73 -11.25
C MET A 66 3.23 -0.34 -11.05
N PRO A 67 3.87 0.39 -11.99
CA PRO A 67 5.22 0.90 -11.79
C PRO A 67 5.33 1.78 -10.54
N THR A 68 6.40 1.61 -9.75
CA THR A 68 6.58 2.34 -8.48
C THR A 68 6.47 3.86 -8.63
N PRO A 69 7.03 4.50 -9.68
CA PRO A 69 6.87 5.94 -9.87
C PRO A 69 5.41 6.38 -10.04
N GLU A 70 4.57 5.56 -10.65
CA GLU A 70 3.15 5.88 -10.80
C GLU A 70 2.41 5.74 -9.47
N ILE A 71 2.70 4.69 -8.68
CA ILE A 71 2.19 4.57 -7.31
C ILE A 71 2.54 5.81 -6.49
N VAL A 72 3.80 6.28 -6.59
CA VAL A 72 4.28 7.49 -5.91
C VAL A 72 3.48 8.72 -6.33
N ARG A 73 3.12 8.83 -7.61
CA ARG A 73 2.31 9.92 -8.15
C ARG A 73 0.90 9.96 -7.57
N HIS A 74 0.31 8.79 -7.30
CA HIS A 74 -0.99 8.68 -6.63
C HIS A 74 -0.93 9.06 -5.15
N ILE A 75 0.08 8.62 -4.40
CA ILE A 75 0.19 8.88 -2.95
C ILE A 75 0.72 10.29 -2.59
N ASN A 76 1.54 10.92 -3.43
CA ASN A 76 2.12 12.24 -3.13
C ASN A 76 1.34 13.38 -3.79
N TYR A 77 0.02 13.23 -3.96
CA TYR A 77 -0.77 14.31 -4.52
C TYR A 77 -0.76 15.51 -3.57
N GLU A 78 -0.38 16.68 -4.11
CA GLU A 78 0.06 17.87 -3.36
C GLU A 78 -0.98 18.45 -2.38
N GLN A 79 -2.22 17.98 -2.43
CA GLN A 79 -3.31 18.39 -1.54
C GLN A 79 -3.43 17.55 -0.25
N GLY A 80 -2.49 16.63 0.00
CA GLY A 80 -2.46 15.82 1.24
C GLY A 80 -3.46 14.66 1.27
N ARG A 81 -3.96 14.23 0.11
CA ARG A 81 -4.83 13.06 -0.08
C ARG A 81 -4.35 12.25 -1.26
N GLY A 82 -4.49 10.93 -1.21
CA GLY A 82 -4.19 10.08 -2.36
C GLY A 82 -5.17 10.25 -3.52
N LEU A 83 -4.69 10.07 -4.76
CA LEU A 83 -5.53 10.02 -5.95
C LEU A 83 -6.10 8.61 -6.13
N PRO A 84 -7.43 8.43 -6.27
CA PRO A 84 -8.03 7.13 -6.51
C PRO A 84 -7.44 6.41 -7.73
N ILE A 85 -7.21 5.11 -7.59
CA ILE A 85 -6.82 4.19 -8.65
C ILE A 85 -8.08 3.44 -9.05
N THR A 86 -8.52 3.62 -10.31
CA THR A 86 -9.68 2.91 -10.84
C THR A 86 -9.27 1.54 -11.37
N LYS A 87 -10.08 0.51 -11.10
CA LYS A 87 -10.00 -0.76 -11.83
C LYS A 87 -10.35 -0.50 -13.29
N ASN A 88 -9.49 -0.95 -14.21
CA ASN A 88 -9.83 -1.03 -15.63
C ASN A 88 -10.73 -2.24 -15.88
#